data_AF-A0A4Y2KJK8-F1
#
_entry.id   AF-A0A4Y2KJK8-F1
#
_cell.length_a   1.000
_cell.length_b   1.000
_cell.length_c   1.000
_cell.angle_alpha   90.00
_cell.angle_beta   90.00
_cell.angle_gamma   90.00
#
_symmetry.space_group_name_H-M   'P 1'
#
loop_
_entity.id
_entity.type
_entity.pdbx_description
1 polymer ?
#
loop_
_entity_poly.entity_id
_entity_poly.type
_entity_poly.pdbx_seq_one_letter_code
_entity_poly.pdbx_strand_id
1 'polypeptide(L)'
;MACEAYMRRFIGILLLMGYNSLPQEEMYWSLDKDISVHIVRDSMSRLQYRNMKQKLHLADNSQIDNSDKLYKVRPYLNLLNRKFQQFGIFSHDLSIDEQMIPYE
;
A
#
# COMPACT_ATOMS: atom_id res chain seq x y z
N MET A 1 -12.17 15.19 5.90
CA MET A 1 -12.82 14.24 6.81
C MET A 1 -13.28 12.95 6.10
N ALA A 2 -14.18 12.99 5.11
CA ALA A 2 -14.62 11.75 4.42
C ALA A 2 -13.52 11.07 3.57
N CYS A 3 -12.77 11.82 2.76
CA CYS A 3 -11.71 11.29 1.88
C CYS A 3 -10.60 10.57 2.68
N GLU A 4 -10.22 11.15 3.82
CA GLU A 4 -9.22 10.56 4.71
C GLU A 4 -9.67 9.21 5.29
N ALA A 5 -10.95 9.09 5.68
CA ALA A 5 -11.51 7.83 6.15
C ALA A 5 -11.49 6.75 5.07
N TYR A 6 -11.78 7.09 3.80
CA TYR A 6 -11.64 6.16 2.67
C TYR A 6 -10.20 5.69 2.48
N MET A 7 -9.23 6.60 2.54
CA MET A 7 -7.81 6.26 2.41
C MET A 7 -7.33 5.36 3.56
N ARG A 8 -7.73 5.65 4.80
CA ARG A 8 -7.43 4.80 5.96
C ARG A 8 -8.01 3.39 5.81
N ARG A 9 -9.25 3.26 5.32
CA ARG A 9 -9.86 1.94 5.03
C ARG A 9 -9.11 1.19 3.94
N PHE A 10 -8.76 1.86 2.85
CA PHE A 10 -7.98 1.27 1.76
C PHE A 10 -6.63 0.75 2.25
N ILE A 11 -5.88 1.56 3.00
CA ILE A 11 -4.60 1.15 3.59
C ILE A 11 -4.79 0.01 4.59
N GLY A 12 -5.84 0.05 5.42
CA GLY A 12 -6.16 -1.03 6.35
C GLY A 12 -6.44 -2.37 5.65
N ILE A 13 -7.12 -2.33 4.51
CA ILE A 13 -7.33 -3.51 3.66
C ILE A 13 -6.00 -4.03 3.11
N LEU A 14 -5.11 -3.17 2.61
CA LEU A 14 -3.78 -3.58 2.13
C LEU A 14 -2.94 -4.23 3.23
N LEU A 15 -2.96 -3.69 4.45
CA LEU A 15 -2.27 -4.28 5.61
C LEU A 15 -2.83 -5.66 5.97
N LEU A 16 -4.15 -5.82 5.93
CA LEU A 16 -4.81 -7.12 6.15
C LEU A 16 -4.39 -8.14 5.10
N MET A 17 -4.43 -7.75 3.82
CA MET A 17 -4.06 -8.62 2.70
C MET A 17 -2.61 -9.08 2.77
N GLY A 18 -1.73 -8.30 3.40
CA GLY A 18 -0.32 -8.65 3.57
C GLY A 18 -0.07 -9.86 4.47
N TYR A 19 -0.96 -10.14 5.44
CA TYR A 19 -0.84 -11.32 6.31
C TYR A 19 -1.92 -12.39 6.07
N ASN A 20 -3.06 -12.01 5.49
CA ASN A 20 -4.17 -12.92 5.17
C ASN A 20 -4.31 -13.14 3.67
N SER A 21 -3.26 -13.64 3.01
CA SER A 21 -3.23 -13.80 1.55
C SER A 21 -4.24 -14.83 1.04
N LEU A 22 -5.18 -14.38 0.20
CA LEU A 22 -6.06 -15.26 -0.60
C LEU A 22 -5.48 -15.48 -2.00
N PRO A 23 -5.83 -16.59 -2.69
CA PRO A 23 -5.32 -16.89 -4.04
C PRO A 23 -5.62 -15.80 -5.08
N GLN A 24 -6.73 -15.06 -4.90
CA GLN A 24 -7.10 -13.94 -5.77
C GLN A 24 -7.59 -12.76 -4.93
N GLU A 25 -7.19 -11.55 -5.33
CA GLU A 25 -7.58 -10.31 -4.64
C GLU A 25 -9.11 -10.10 -4.59
N GLU A 26 -9.85 -10.60 -5.58
CA GLU A 26 -11.31 -10.42 -5.59
C GLU A 26 -12.03 -11.29 -4.54
N MET A 27 -11.38 -12.34 -4.04
CA MET A 27 -11.96 -13.29 -3.09
C MET A 27 -12.25 -12.67 -1.72
N TYR A 28 -11.57 -11.58 -1.34
CA TYR A 28 -11.88 -10.87 -0.09
C TYR A 28 -13.31 -10.30 -0.05
N TRP A 29 -13.94 -10.13 -1.22
CA TRP A 29 -15.34 -9.72 -1.35
C TRP A 29 -16.29 -10.88 -1.68
N SER A 30 -15.82 -12.14 -1.62
CA SER A 30 -16.68 -13.30 -1.86
C SER A 30 -17.85 -13.37 -0.87
N LEU A 31 -18.96 -13.94 -1.33
CA LEU A 31 -20.12 -14.28 -0.52
C LEU A 31 -20.05 -15.73 -0.01
N ASP A 32 -19.10 -16.52 -0.50
CA ASP A 32 -18.91 -17.91 -0.09
C ASP A 32 -18.42 -17.98 1.36
N LYS A 33 -19.02 -18.86 2.16
CA LYS A 33 -18.84 -18.88 3.62
C LYS A 33 -17.42 -19.25 4.06
N ASP A 34 -16.71 -20.02 3.26
CA ASP A 34 -15.35 -20.51 3.51
C ASP A 34 -14.26 -19.52 3.09
N ILE A 35 -14.62 -18.52 2.28
CA ILE A 35 -13.68 -17.54 1.71
C ILE A 35 -13.96 -16.11 2.21
N SER A 36 -15.21 -15.79 2.59
CA SER A 36 -15.63 -14.42 2.88
C SER A 36 -14.81 -13.76 3.99
N VAL A 37 -14.27 -12.58 3.70
CA VAL A 37 -13.55 -11.74 4.67
C VAL A 37 -14.43 -10.55 5.03
N HIS A 38 -15.34 -10.76 5.99
CA HIS A 38 -16.35 -9.78 6.38
C HIS A 38 -15.76 -8.39 6.68
N ILE A 39 -14.62 -8.33 7.38
CA ILE A 39 -13.97 -7.06 7.70
C ILE A 39 -13.58 -6.25 6.45
N VAL A 40 -13.22 -6.90 5.34
CA VAL A 40 -12.92 -6.21 4.08
C VAL A 40 -14.21 -5.78 3.40
N ARG A 41 -15.12 -6.74 3.21
CA ARG A 41 -16.37 -6.55 2.47
C ARG A 41 -17.25 -5.46 3.07
N ASP A 42 -17.34 -5.42 4.39
CA ASP A 42 -18.19 -4.49 5.12
C ASP A 42 -17.53 -3.10 5.27
N SER A 43 -16.19 -3.01 5.13
CA SER A 43 -15.44 -1.75 5.21
C SER A 43 -15.49 -0.92 3.93
N MET A 44 -15.37 -1.57 2.78
CA MET A 44 -15.28 -0.92 1.46
C MET A 44 -15.80 -1.88 0.38
N SER A 45 -16.57 -1.38 -0.59
CA SER A 45 -17.02 -2.24 -1.70
C SER A 45 -15.88 -2.58 -2.66
N ARG A 46 -16.00 -3.72 -3.36
CA ARG A 46 -15.00 -4.16 -4.36
C ARG A 46 -14.73 -3.07 -5.41
N LEU A 47 -15.78 -2.40 -5.88
CA LEU A 47 -15.66 -1.32 -6.86
C LEU A 47 -14.92 -0.10 -6.31
N GLN A 48 -15.21 0.29 -5.06
CA GLN A 48 -14.50 1.39 -4.40
C GLN A 48 -13.02 1.08 -4.26
N TYR A 49 -12.67 -0.12 -3.79
CA TYR A 49 -11.29 -0.55 -3.66
C TYR A 49 -10.55 -0.53 -5.01
N ARG A 50 -11.13 -1.11 -6.07
CA ARG A 50 -10.54 -1.10 -7.42
C ARG A 50 -10.32 0.32 -7.94
N ASN A 51 -11.30 1.20 -7.76
CA ASN A 51 -11.19 2.60 -8.17
C ASN A 51 -10.09 3.35 -7.41
N MET A 52 -9.92 3.10 -6.10
CA MET A 52 -8.85 3.70 -5.32
C MET A 52 -7.48 3.17 -5.73
N LYS A 53 -7.35 1.85 -5.90
CA LYS A 53 -6.12 1.20 -6.34
C LYS A 53 -5.64 1.75 -7.70
N GLN A 54 -6.55 1.94 -8.65
CA GLN A 54 -6.21 2.49 -9.98
C GLN A 54 -5.83 3.97 -9.98
N LYS A 55 -6.34 4.76 -9.03
CA LYS A 55 -6.19 6.24 -9.01
C LYS A 55 -5.19 6.73 -7.96
N LEU A 56 -4.47 5.82 -7.29
CA LEU A 56 -3.48 6.20 -6.29
C LEU A 56 -2.26 6.83 -6.97
N HIS A 57 -2.02 8.10 -6.69
CA HIS A 57 -0.85 8.85 -7.16
C HIS A 57 -0.04 9.35 -5.96
N LEU A 58 1.28 9.10 -5.99
CA LEU A 58 2.21 9.47 -4.91
C LEU A 58 3.12 10.66 -5.28
N ALA A 59 2.98 11.17 -6.50
CA ALA A 59 3.70 12.34 -7.01
C ALA A 59 2.79 13.13 -7.97
N ASP A 60 3.10 14.41 -8.14
CA ASP A 60 2.43 15.26 -9.13
C ASP A 60 2.97 14.95 -10.54
N ASN A 61 2.09 14.43 -11.40
CA ASN A 61 2.44 14.09 -12.79
C ASN A 61 2.71 15.33 -13.67
N SER A 62 2.33 16.54 -13.24
CA SER A 62 2.61 17.78 -13.99
C SER A 62 4.08 18.21 -13.92
N GLN A 63 4.81 17.73 -12.91
CA GLN A 63 6.21 18.08 -12.64
C GLN A 63 7.18 16.94 -12.97
N ILE A 64 6.80 16.05 -13.89
CA ILE A 64 7.56 14.83 -14.18
C ILE A 64 8.99 15.14 -14.63
N ASP A 65 9.95 14.60 -13.88
CA ASP A 65 11.36 14.59 -14.26
C ASP A 65 11.70 13.25 -14.90
N ASN A 66 11.94 13.25 -16.22
CA ASN A 66 12.26 12.04 -16.97
C ASN A 66 13.66 11.48 -16.66
N SER A 67 14.51 12.23 -15.93
CA SER A 67 15.82 11.75 -15.49
C SER A 67 15.73 10.84 -14.26
N ASP A 68 14.74 11.05 -13.38
CA ASP A 68 14.49 10.20 -12.22
C ASP A 68 13.50 9.06 -12.56
N LYS A 69 14.05 7.86 -12.79
CA LYS A 69 13.25 6.65 -13.06
C LYS A 69 12.24 6.31 -11.95
N LEU A 70 12.44 6.80 -10.72
CA LEU A 70 11.54 6.56 -9.58
C LEU A 70 10.67 7.77 -9.25
N TYR A 71 10.62 8.81 -10.10
CA TYR A 71 9.91 10.07 -9.85
C TYR A 71 8.50 9.87 -9.25
N LYS A 72 7.72 8.93 -9.82
CA LYS A 72 6.33 8.66 -9.40
C LYS A 72 6.17 8.19 -7.95
N VAL A 73 7.22 7.65 -7.34
CA VAL A 73 7.22 7.14 -5.95
C VAL A 73 8.24 7.85 -5.07
N ARG A 74 9.16 8.63 -5.65
CA ARG A 74 10.26 9.33 -4.97
C ARG A 74 9.80 10.15 -3.77
N PRO A 75 8.74 10.98 -3.83
CA PRO A 75 8.30 11.76 -2.68
C PRO A 75 7.90 10.87 -1.49
N TYR A 76 7.24 9.75 -1.78
CA TYR A 76 6.82 8.79 -0.78
C TYR A 76 8.00 8.03 -0.16
N LEU A 77 8.96 7.57 -0.97
CA LEU A 77 10.18 6.94 -0.48
C LEU A 77 10.99 7.89 0.43
N ASN A 78 11.11 9.16 0.02
CA ASN A 78 11.80 10.18 0.82
C ASN A 78 11.09 10.43 2.16
N LEU A 79 9.75 10.46 2.15
CA LEU A 79 8.95 10.57 3.37
C LEU A 79 9.17 9.39 4.30
N LEU A 80 9.11 8.15 3.78
CA LEU A 80 9.34 6.94 4.57
C LEU A 80 10.75 6.92 5.16
N ASN A 81 11.77 7.20 4.37
CA ASN A 81 13.16 7.27 4.85
C ASN A 81 13.31 8.26 6.01
N ARG A 82 12.76 9.47 5.88
CA ARG A 82 12.76 10.47 6.96
C ARG A 82 12.04 9.96 8.21
N LYS A 83 10.88 9.31 8.04
CA LYS A 83 10.07 8.77 9.14
C LYS A 83 10.70 7.57 9.83
N PHE A 84 11.46 6.73 9.14
CA PHE A 84 12.17 5.63 9.77
C PHE A 84 13.45 6.10 10.46
N GLN A 85 14.18 7.03 9.85
CA GLN A 85 15.39 7.61 10.42
C GLN A 85 15.13 8.41 11.72
N GLN A 86 13.91 8.94 11.94
CA GLN A 86 13.59 9.69 13.16
C GLN A 86 13.73 8.88 14.45
N PHE A 87 13.67 7.55 14.36
CA PHE A 87 13.84 6.65 15.50
C PHE A 87 15.31 6.35 15.79
N GLY A 88 16.24 6.72 14.90
CA GLY A 88 17.65 6.44 15.04
C GLY A 88 18.01 4.98 14.78
N ILE A 89 19.30 4.68 14.89
CA ILE A 89 19.82 3.32 14.81
C ILE A 89 20.06 2.85 16.25
N PHE A 90 19.33 1.82 16.68
CA PHE A 90 19.39 1.32 18.05
C PHE A 90 20.50 0.28 18.30
N SER A 91 21.23 -0.13 17.27
CA SER A 91 22.28 -1.17 17.34
C SER A 91 23.61 -0.66 16.79
N HIS A 92 24.72 -1.08 17.40
CA HIS A 92 26.07 -0.85 16.88
C HIS A 92 26.42 -1.81 15.73
N ASP A 93 25.89 -3.04 15.79
CA ASP A 93 26.10 -4.05 14.76
C ASP A 93 24.93 -4.01 13.77
N LEU A 94 25.22 -3.70 12.51
CA LEU A 94 24.24 -3.58 11.44
C LEU A 94 24.58 -4.54 10.30
N SER A 95 23.55 -5.20 9.79
CA SER A 95 23.61 -5.97 8.55
C SER A 95 23.00 -5.15 7.42
N ILE A 96 23.71 -5.05 6.31
CA ILE A 96 23.23 -4.40 5.07
C ILE A 96 23.04 -5.51 4.05
N ASP A 97 21.83 -5.61 3.51
CA ASP A 97 21.47 -6.61 2.50
C ASP A 97 20.51 -6.01 1.47
N GLU A 98 20.43 -6.63 0.31
CA GLU A 98 19.55 -6.24 -0.78
C GLU A 98 18.26 -7.06 -0.76
N GLN A 99 17.11 -6.41 -0.92
CA GLN A 99 15.82 -7.07 -1.05
C GLN A 99 15.26 -6.82 -2.45
N MET A 100 14.94 -7.90 -3.17
CA MET A 100 14.22 -7.82 -4.44
C MET A 100 12.71 -7.91 -4.20
N ILE A 101 11.97 -7.02 -4.85
CA ILE A 101 10.51 -7.06 -4.90
C ILE A 101 10.13 -7.52 -6.31
N PRO A 102 9.52 -8.71 -6.47
CA PRO A 102 9.12 -9.19 -7.79
C PRO A 102 8.04 -8.26 -8.36
N TYR A 103 8.15 -8.00 -9.67
CA TYR A 103 7.14 -7.30 -10.44
C TYR A 103 6.66 -8.26 -11.53
N GLU A 104 5.40 -8.68 -11.44
CA GLU A 104 4.73 -9.57 -12.38
C GLU A 104 3.67 -8.81 -13.18
#